data_AF-A0A8T4I4D7-F1
#
_entry.id   AF-A0A8T4I4D7-F1
#
_cell.length_a   1.000
_cell.length_b   1.000
_cell.length_c   1.000
_cell.angle_alpha   90.00
_cell.angle_beta   90.00
_cell.angle_gamma   90.00
#
_symmetry.space_group_name_H-M   'P 1'
#
loop_
_entity.id
_entity.type
_entity.pdbx_description
1 polymer ?
#
loop_
_entity_poly.entity_id
_entity_poly.type
_entity_poly.pdbx_seq_one_letter_code
_entity_poly.pdbx_strand_id
1 'polypeptide(L)' 'MWTEESTSTRAIVCGRRKGQAQEERVTRTMDRATKAGFPAKNPNYKTQPQNMLLARATAECARLIAADVL' A
#
# COMPACT_ATOMS: atom_id res chain seq x y z
N MET A 1 11.88 -0.45 3.98
CA MET A 1 10.57 -1.03 3.60
C MET A 1 10.80 -2.26 2.77
N TRP A 2 9.90 -3.24 2.85
CA TRP A 2 9.88 -4.43 2.01
C TRP A 2 8.43 -4.80 1.67
N THR A 3 8.25 -5.53 0.57
CA THR A 3 6.96 -6.06 0.16
C THR A 3 6.80 -7.46 0.70
N GLU A 4 5.74 -7.71 1.47
CA GLU A 4 5.43 -9.04 2.01
C GLU A 4 4.49 -9.80 1.06
N GLU A 5 3.52 -9.10 0.46
CA GLU A 5 2.58 -9.70 -0.49
C GLU A 5 2.28 -8.71 -1.62
N SER A 6 2.19 -9.20 -2.86
CA SER A 6 1.75 -8.42 -4.00
C SER A 6 1.00 -9.31 -4.98
N THR A 7 -0.32 -9.19 -5.00
CA THR A 7 -1.24 -9.90 -5.90
C THR A 7 -2.22 -8.92 -6.54
N SER A 8 -3.04 -9.40 -7.47
CA SER A 8 -4.10 -8.59 -8.10
C SER A 8 -5.22 -8.18 -7.14
N THR A 9 -5.35 -8.85 -5.99
CA THR A 9 -6.44 -8.60 -5.03
C THR A 9 -5.95 -8.03 -3.70
N ARG A 10 -4.65 -8.15 -3.39
CA ARG A 10 -4.07 -7.72 -2.13
C ARG A 10 -2.59 -7.34 -2.28
N ALA A 11 -2.17 -6.30 -1.57
CA ALA A 11 -0.78 -5.96 -1.36
C ALA A 11 -0.52 -5.71 0.13
N ILE A 12 0.60 -6.22 0.63
CA ILE A 12 1.08 -5.99 1.99
C ILE A 12 2.49 -5.42 1.90
N VAL A 13 2.67 -4.23 2.46
CA VAL A 13 3.98 -3.57 2.54
C VAL A 13 4.30 -3.30 3.99
N CYS A 14 5.52 -3.67 4.36
CA CYS A 14 6.03 -3.53 5.71
C CYS A 14 7.20 -2.54 5.72
N GLY A 15 7.35 -1.82 6.82
CA GLY A 15 8.38 -0.82 6.97
C GLY A 15 8.81 -0.69 8.41
N ARG A 16 10.10 -0.44 8.59
CA ARG A 16 10.68 -0.09 9.88
C ARG A 16 11.61 1.10 9.67
N ARG A 17 11.46 2.12 10.51
CA ARG A 17 12.41 3.22 10.52
C ARG A 17 13.68 2.82 11.27
N LYS A 18 14.83 3.29 10.79
CA LYS A 18 16.10 3.14 11.52
C LYS A 18 15.95 3.73 12.93
N GLY A 19 16.27 2.95 13.94
CA GLY A 19 16.19 3.35 15.36
C GLY A 19 14.83 3.12 16.02
N GLN A 20 13.77 2.76 15.27
CA GLN A 20 12.51 2.31 15.85
C GLN A 20 12.46 0.78 15.94
N ALA A 21 11.92 0.29 17.06
CA ALA A 21 11.67 -1.12 17.27
C ALA A 21 10.37 -1.59 16.59
N GLN A 22 9.39 -0.70 16.48
CA GLN A 22 8.09 -1.03 15.90
C GLN A 22 8.16 -1.11 14.38
N GLU A 23 7.54 -2.15 13.84
CA GLU A 23 7.33 -2.34 12.41
C GLU A 23 5.90 -1.96 12.05
N GLU A 24 5.76 -1.22 10.96
CA GLU A 24 4.48 -0.82 10.40
C GLU A 24 4.12 -1.76 9.25
N ARG A 25 2.91 -2.32 9.30
CA ARG A 25 2.40 -3.26 8.29
C ARG A 25 1.12 -2.72 7.67
N VAL A 26 1.19 -2.37 6.38
CA VAL A 26 0.09 -1.81 5.63
C VAL A 26 -0.50 -2.86 4.69
N THR A 27 -1.79 -3.14 4.86
CA THR A 27 -2.56 -4.01 3.95
C THR A 27 -3.52 -3.19 3.09
N ARG A 28 -3.43 -3.38 1.77
CA ARG A 28 -4.36 -2.84 0.78
C ARG A 28 -5.01 -3.97 0.00
N THR A 29 -6.33 -3.94 -0.08
CA THR A 29 -7.11 -4.93 -0.85
C THR A 29 -7.90 -4.25 -1.95
N MET A 30 -8.22 -5.02 -2.99
CA MET A 30 -9.07 -4.56 -4.09
C MET A 30 -10.48 -4.23 -3.59
N ASP A 31 -11.02 -4.98 -2.63
CA ASP A 31 -12.32 -4.65 -1.99
C ASP A 31 -12.32 -3.25 -1.36
N ARG A 32 -11.27 -2.94 -0.57
CA ARG A 32 -11.12 -1.61 0.03
C ARG A 32 -10.96 -0.52 -1.03
N ALA A 33 -10.26 -0.80 -2.12
CA ALA A 33 -10.11 0.13 -3.24
C ALA A 33 -11.43 0.39 -3.99
N THR A 34 -12.22 -0.66 -4.21
CA THR A 34 -13.55 -0.59 -4.83
C THR A 34 -14.52 0.20 -3.97
N LYS A 35 -14.57 -0.06 -2.65
CA LYS A 35 -15.39 0.71 -1.70
C LYS A 35 -15.01 2.19 -1.66
N ALA A 36 -13.73 2.52 -1.86
CA ALA A 36 -13.24 3.89 -1.97
C ALA A 36 -13.47 4.54 -3.35
N GLY A 37 -14.04 3.80 -4.33
CA GLY A 37 -14.32 4.29 -5.67
C GLY A 37 -13.09 4.50 -6.56
N PHE A 38 -11.93 3.94 -6.19
CA PHE A 38 -10.70 4.11 -6.99
C PHE A 38 -10.78 3.51 -8.39
N PRO A 39 -11.37 2.32 -8.61
CA PRO A 39 -11.47 1.74 -9.97
C PRO A 39 -12.33 2.55 -10.94
N ALA A 40 -13.23 3.40 -10.44
CA ALA A 40 -14.01 4.32 -11.27
C ALA A 40 -13.20 5.55 -11.70
N LYS A 41 -12.23 5.98 -10.88
CA LYS A 41 -11.40 7.18 -11.11
C LYS A 41 -10.09 6.88 -11.82
N ASN A 42 -9.56 5.67 -11.66
CA ASN A 42 -8.30 5.26 -12.25
C ASN A 42 -8.46 3.87 -12.89
N PRO A 43 -8.46 3.78 -14.24
CA PRO A 43 -8.64 2.52 -14.96
C PRO A 43 -7.50 1.52 -14.72
N ASN A 44 -6.35 1.96 -14.22
CA ASN A 44 -5.22 1.08 -13.90
C ASN A 44 -5.56 0.07 -12.78
N TYR A 45 -6.59 0.31 -11.98
CA TYR A 45 -7.08 -0.70 -11.03
C TYR A 45 -7.74 -1.89 -11.73
N LYS A 46 -8.09 -1.79 -13.01
CA LYS A 46 -8.60 -2.89 -13.82
C LYS A 46 -7.51 -3.56 -14.64
N THR A 47 -6.61 -2.76 -15.25
CA THR A 47 -5.56 -3.27 -16.15
C THR A 47 -4.28 -3.70 -15.42
N GLN A 48 -3.95 -3.05 -14.30
CA GLN A 48 -2.73 -3.28 -13.52
C GLN A 48 -3.02 -3.22 -12.00
N PRO A 49 -3.97 -4.01 -11.49
CA PRO A 49 -4.44 -3.92 -10.10
C PRO A 49 -3.31 -4.11 -9.08
N GLN A 50 -2.40 -5.06 -9.33
CA GLN A 50 -1.27 -5.34 -8.44
C GLN A 50 -0.38 -4.10 -8.25
N ASN A 51 -0.01 -3.43 -9.36
CA ASN A 51 0.81 -2.22 -9.31
C ASN A 51 0.11 -1.09 -8.54
N MET A 52 -1.21 -0.95 -8.71
CA MET A 52 -2.00 0.08 -8.01
C MET A 52 -2.09 -0.19 -6.51
N LEU A 53 -2.34 -1.44 -6.12
CA LEU A 53 -2.40 -1.82 -4.71
C LEU A 53 -1.04 -1.67 -4.04
N LEU A 54 0.02 -2.12 -4.70
CA LEU A 54 1.39 -1.99 -4.21
C LEU A 54 1.79 -0.52 -4.05
N ALA A 55 1.59 0.32 -5.08
CA ALA A 55 1.91 1.74 -5.01
C ALA A 55 1.19 2.44 -3.84
N ARG A 56 -0.09 2.10 -3.62
CA ARG A 56 -0.86 2.70 -2.52
C ARG A 56 -0.38 2.21 -1.15
N ALA A 57 -0.08 0.92 -1.00
CA ALA A 57 0.44 0.35 0.23
C ALA A 57 1.82 0.93 0.57
N THR A 58 2.71 1.05 -0.42
CA THR A 58 4.02 1.69 -0.30
C THR A 58 3.89 3.14 0.15
N ALA A 59 3.04 3.94 -0.51
CA ALA A 59 2.86 5.34 -0.17
C ALA A 59 2.31 5.54 1.26
N GLU A 60 1.42 4.66 1.71
CA GLU A 60 0.90 4.69 3.08
C GLU A 60 1.94 4.24 4.10
N CYS A 61 2.69 3.17 3.82
CA CYS A 61 3.75 2.69 4.71
C CYS A 61 4.86 3.74 4.87
N ALA A 62 5.25 4.41 3.78
CA ALA A 62 6.20 5.53 3.82
C ALA A 62 5.72 6.65 4.75
N ARG A 63 4.43 7.03 4.68
CA ARG A 63 3.83 8.02 5.59
C ARG A 63 3.85 7.59 7.06
N LEU A 64 3.74 6.30 7.35
CA LEU A 64 3.77 5.81 8.73
C LEU A 64 5.19 5.83 9.30
N ILE A 65 6.18 5.32 8.55
CA ILE A 65 7.54 5.17 9.07
C ILE A 65 8.37 6.47 9.02
N ALA A 66 7.92 7.47 8.27
CA ALA A 66 8.59 8.76 8.08
C ALA A 66 7.65 9.94 8.34
N ALA A 67 6.70 9.77 9.27
CA ALA A 67 5.64 10.74 9.56
C ALA A 67 6.13 12.13 9.99
N ASP A 68 7.37 12.26 10.45
CA ASP A 68 8.02 13.49 10.91
C ASP A 68 8.72 14.28 9.80
N VAL A 69 8.85 13.73 8.59
CA VAL A 69 9.60 14.34 7.48
C VAL A 69 8.80 14.39 6.17
N LEU A 70 7.48 14.14 6.22
CA LEU A 70 6.59 14.03 5.05
C LEU A 70 5.50 15.10 5.02
#